data_AF-A0A7C6JKQ4-F1
#
_entry.id   AF-A0A7C6JKQ4-F1
#
_cell.length_a   1.000
_cell.length_b   1.000
_cell.length_c   1.000
_cell.angle_alpha   90.00
_cell.angle_beta   90.00
_cell.angle_gamma   90.00
#
_symmetry.space_group_name_H-M   'P 1'
#
loop_
_entity.id
_entity.type
_entity.pdbx_description
1 polymer ?
#
loop_
_entity_poly.entity_id
_entity_poly.type
_entity_poly.pdbx_seq_one_letter_code
_entity_poly.pdbx_strand_id
1 'polypeptide(L)'
;MELLVGLSLMPKEATYYFTRATIDRALNEKKLAAMAAVHGLKGLTYPTVPDAVNAARKTADKERDLLFIGGSAFIVAEALSLSAVLPD
;
A
#
# COMPACT_ATOMS: atom_id res chain seq x y z
N MET A 1 13.36 12.87 -4.58
CA MET A 1 13.23 13.83 -3.46
C MET A 1 11.81 13.82 -2.89
N GLU A 2 10.77 13.91 -3.73
CA GLU A 2 9.36 13.92 -3.28
C GLU A 2 8.92 12.68 -2.49
N LEU A 3 9.32 11.47 -2.92
CA LEU A 3 8.94 10.23 -2.23
C LEU A 3 9.45 10.16 -0.78
N LEU A 4 10.63 10.74 -0.52
CA LEU A 4 11.24 10.73 0.81
C LEU A 4 10.50 11.65 1.79
N VAL A 5 9.99 12.79 1.30
CA VAL A 5 9.14 13.68 2.10
C VAL A 5 7.85 12.98 2.47
N GLY A 6 7.20 12.32 1.50
CA GLY A 6 5.98 11.54 1.73
C GLY A 6 6.16 10.48 2.82
N LEU A 7 7.22 9.66 2.73
CA LEU A 7 7.49 8.61 3.71
C LEU A 7 7.80 9.16 5.11
N SER A 8 8.45 10.32 5.21
CA SER A 8 8.79 10.93 6.50
C SER A 8 7.58 11.40 7.32
N LEU A 9 6.44 11.65 6.67
CA LEU A 9 5.21 12.12 7.29
C LEU A 9 4.25 10.98 7.66
N MET A 10 4.56 9.75 7.29
CA MET A 10 3.67 8.62 7.51
C MET A 10 3.72 8.14 8.98
N PRO A 11 2.59 7.69 9.55
CA PRO A 11 2.51 7.26 10.95
C PRO A 11 3.35 6.01 11.23
N LYS A 12 4.31 6.10 12.15
CA LYS A 12 5.25 5.00 12.44
C LYS A 12 4.61 3.77 13.08
N GLU A 13 3.46 3.94 13.70
CA GLU A 13 2.72 2.88 14.41
C GLU A 13 1.77 2.11 13.49
N ALA A 14 1.64 2.50 12.23
CA ALA A 14 0.82 1.78 11.25
C ALA A 14 1.52 0.53 10.70
N THR A 15 0.72 -0.45 10.30
CA THR A 15 1.18 -1.64 9.56
C THR A 15 1.21 -1.34 8.07
N TYR A 16 2.38 -1.41 7.44
CA TYR A 16 2.54 -1.09 6.02
C TYR A 16 2.48 -2.33 5.12
N TYR A 17 1.79 -2.19 3.99
CA TYR A 17 1.70 -3.17 2.92
C TYR A 17 2.24 -2.52 1.64
N PHE A 18 3.54 -2.71 1.38
CA PHE A 18 4.20 -2.12 0.22
C PHE A 18 3.92 -2.95 -1.02
N THR A 19 3.49 -2.30 -2.09
CA THR A 19 3.18 -2.96 -3.36
C THR A 19 3.48 -2.04 -4.54
N ARG A 20 3.26 -2.55 -5.75
CA ARG A 20 3.42 -1.83 -7.01
C ARG A 20 2.20 -2.03 -7.90
N ALA A 21 1.86 -0.99 -8.65
CA ALA A 21 0.88 -1.06 -9.71
C ALA A 21 1.44 -1.85 -10.91
N THR A 22 0.55 -2.39 -11.73
CA THR A 22 0.85 -3.16 -12.93
C THR A 22 1.15 -2.22 -14.12
N ILE A 23 2.19 -1.38 -13.95
CA ILE A 23 2.68 -0.44 -14.98
C ILE A 23 4.22 -0.43 -14.98
N ASP A 24 4.83 -0.23 -16.15
CA ASP A 24 6.30 -0.32 -16.32
C ASP A 24 7.09 0.66 -15.45
N ARG A 25 6.51 1.83 -15.16
CA ARG A 25 7.14 2.87 -14.33
C ARG A 25 6.96 2.68 -12.82
N ALA A 26 6.28 1.62 -12.38
CA ALA A 26 6.01 1.43 -10.97
C ALA A 26 7.31 1.14 -10.19
N LEU A 27 7.51 1.83 -9.08
CA LEU A 27 8.62 1.54 -8.18
C LEU A 27 8.45 0.13 -7.61
N ASN A 28 9.51 -0.67 -7.66
CA ASN A 28 9.51 -2.00 -7.06
C ASN A 28 9.21 -1.93 -5.55
N GLU A 29 8.32 -2.80 -5.09
CA GLU A 29 7.81 -2.87 -3.72
C GLU A 29 8.94 -3.04 -2.68
N LYS A 30 10.00 -3.80 -3.01
CA LYS A 30 11.14 -4.02 -2.11
C LYS A 30 12.01 -2.78 -1.99
N LYS A 31 12.18 -2.05 -3.09
CA LYS A 31 12.88 -0.75 -3.07
C LYS A 31 12.10 0.26 -2.23
N LEU A 32 10.78 0.32 -2.41
CA LEU A 32 9.91 1.18 -1.60
C LEU A 32 10.00 0.84 -0.12
N ALA A 33 9.90 -0.45 0.24
CA ALA A 33 10.03 -0.91 1.63
C ALA A 33 11.40 -0.58 2.23
N ALA A 34 12.49 -0.75 1.47
CA ALA A 34 13.83 -0.38 1.92
C ALA A 34 13.94 1.13 2.20
N MET A 35 13.37 1.98 1.34
CA MET A 35 13.32 3.43 1.57
C MET A 35 12.47 3.77 2.81
N ALA A 36 11.31 3.14 2.95
CA ALA A 36 10.40 3.33 4.07
C ALA A 36 11.01 2.91 5.42
N ALA A 37 11.80 1.83 5.42
CA ALA A 37 12.48 1.33 6.62
C ALA A 37 13.47 2.36 7.21
N VAL A 38 14.12 3.17 6.37
CA VAL A 38 15.00 4.27 6.83
C VAL A 38 14.22 5.31 7.65
N HIS A 39 12.93 5.47 7.40
CA HIS A 39 12.04 6.36 8.14
C HIS A 39 11.35 5.69 9.34
N GLY A 40 11.68 4.42 9.62
CA GLY A 40 11.09 3.64 10.71
C GLY A 40 9.71 3.06 10.39
N LEU A 41 9.29 3.11 9.12
CA LEU A 41 8.03 2.49 8.68
C LEU A 41 8.24 0.99 8.51
N LYS A 42 7.41 0.18 9.16
CA LYS A 42 7.56 -1.28 9.21
C LYS A 42 6.42 -1.95 8.48
N GLY A 43 6.76 -2.87 7.59
CA GLY A 43 5.76 -3.54 6.76
C GLY A 43 6.32 -4.65 5.91
N LEU A 44 5.42 -5.30 5.18
CA LEU A 44 5.74 -6.39 4.26
C LEU A 44 5.54 -5.94 2.82
N THR A 45 6.22 -6.63 1.91
CA THR A 45 6.17 -6.37 0.47
C THR A 45 5.30 -7.40 -0.22
N TYR A 46 4.49 -6.93 -1.17
CA TYR A 46 3.60 -7.76 -1.98
C TYR A 46 3.80 -7.40 -3.45
N PRO A 47 3.91 -8.40 -4.35
CA PRO A 47 4.28 -8.15 -5.74
C PRO A 47 3.15 -7.51 -6.56
N THR A 48 1.90 -7.57 -6.08
CA THR A 48 0.71 -7.05 -6.76
C THR A 48 -0.22 -6.30 -5.79
N VAL A 49 -1.06 -5.40 -6.31
CA VAL A 49 -2.08 -4.69 -5.53
C VAL A 49 -3.08 -5.66 -4.87
N PRO A 50 -3.63 -6.67 -5.58
CA PRO A 50 -4.50 -7.68 -4.96
C PRO A 50 -3.88 -8.39 -3.76
N ASP A 51 -2.61 -8.79 -3.85
CA ASP A 51 -1.94 -9.50 -2.75
C ASP A 51 -1.83 -8.62 -1.50
N ALA A 52 -1.47 -7.35 -1.68
CA ALA A 52 -1.38 -6.39 -0.58
C ALA A 52 -2.73 -6.13 0.08
N VAL A 53 -3.76 -5.86 -0.74
CA VAL A 53 -5.12 -5.56 -0.25
C VAL A 53 -5.70 -6.77 0.46
N ASN A 54 -5.54 -7.98 -0.08
CA ASN A 54 -6.03 -9.20 0.55
C ASN A 54 -5.30 -9.51 1.86
N ALA A 55 -3.99 -9.32 1.92
CA ALA A 55 -3.23 -9.50 3.16
C ALA A 55 -3.65 -8.48 4.23
N ALA A 56 -3.85 -7.22 3.85
CA ALA A 56 -4.31 -6.18 4.76
C ALA A 56 -5.72 -6.48 5.28
N ARG A 57 -6.67 -6.83 4.40
CA ARG A 57 -8.04 -7.22 4.78
C ARG A 57 -8.11 -8.43 5.70
N LYS A 58 -7.18 -9.40 5.55
CA LYS A 58 -7.10 -10.58 6.43
C LYS A 58 -6.54 -10.26 7.81
N THR A 59 -5.72 -9.21 7.92
CA THR A 59 -5.05 -8.84 9.17
C THR A 59 -5.83 -7.81 9.95
N ALA A 60 -6.48 -6.87 9.26
CA ALA A 60 -7.21 -5.76 9.85
C ALA A 60 -8.47 -6.22 10.60
N ASP A 61 -8.69 -5.63 11.77
CA ASP A 61 -9.96 -5.70 12.49
C ASP A 61 -11.03 -4.90 11.74
N LYS A 62 -12.16 -5.53 11.42
CA LYS A 62 -13.21 -4.92 10.60
C LYS A 62 -13.92 -3.74 11.26
N GLU A 63 -13.93 -3.68 12.59
CA GLU A 63 -14.65 -2.67 13.36
C GLU A 63 -13.74 -1.57 13.87
N ARG A 64 -12.44 -1.86 14.02
CA ARG A 64 -11.48 -0.98 14.69
C ARG A 64 -10.42 -0.39 13.76
N ASP A 65 -10.10 -1.07 12.68
CA ASP A 65 -9.01 -0.66 11.80
C ASP A 65 -9.53 0.01 10.52
N LEU A 66 -8.76 1.00 10.06
CA LEU A 66 -8.96 1.65 8.78
C LEU A 66 -7.91 1.17 7.78
N LEU A 67 -8.37 0.60 6.66
CA LEU A 67 -7.49 0.29 5.54
C LEU A 67 -7.35 1.52 4.62
N PHE A 68 -6.21 2.20 4.72
CA PHE A 68 -5.84 3.30 3.81
C PHE A 68 -5.08 2.78 2.59
N ILE A 69 -5.55 3.08 1.39
CA ILE A 69 -4.92 2.71 0.12
C ILE A 69 -4.57 4.01 -0.63
N GLY A 70 -3.30 4.21 -0.94
CA GLY A 70 -2.83 5.46 -1.54
C GLY A 70 -1.44 5.35 -2.18
N GLY A 71 -0.78 6.50 -2.32
CA GLY A 71 0.56 6.63 -2.92
C GLY A 71 0.56 6.87 -4.43
N SER A 72 -0.40 6.31 -5.17
CA SER A 72 -0.56 6.56 -6.60
C SER A 72 -2.00 6.38 -7.07
N ALA A 73 -2.45 7.18 -8.04
CA ALA A 73 -3.76 7.00 -8.68
C ALA A 73 -3.93 5.60 -9.31
N PHE A 74 -2.85 4.99 -9.81
CA PHE A 74 -2.88 3.64 -10.38
C PHE A 74 -3.11 2.55 -9.31
N ILE A 75 -2.50 2.71 -8.13
CA ILE A 75 -2.74 1.80 -6.99
C ILE A 75 -4.21 1.87 -6.56
N VAL A 76 -4.75 3.09 -6.45
CA VAL A 76 -6.15 3.29 -6.07
C VAL A 76 -7.09 2.70 -7.12
N ALA A 77 -6.84 2.94 -8.41
CA ALA A 77 -7.63 2.37 -9.50
C ALA A 77 -7.65 0.84 -9.48
N GLU A 78 -6.48 0.19 -9.39
CA GLU A 78 -6.39 -1.27 -9.29
C GLU A 78 -7.11 -1.81 -8.06
N ALA A 79 -6.98 -1.15 -6.91
CA ALA A 79 -7.66 -1.56 -5.68
C ALA A 79 -9.20 -1.39 -5.77
N LEU A 80 -9.68 -0.34 -6.42
CA LEU A 80 -11.11 -0.14 -6.67
C LEU A 80 -11.67 -1.24 -7.57
N SER A 81 -10.93 -1.69 -8.58
CA SER A 81 -11.34 -2.82 -9.42
C SER A 81 -11.52 -4.14 -8.65
N LEU A 82 -10.84 -4.33 -7.51
CA LEU A 82 -11.05 -5.48 -6.62
C LEU A 82 -12.37 -5.42 -5.85
N SER A 83 -12.91 -4.20 -5.71
CA SER A 83 -14.17 -3.92 -5.03
C SER A 83 -15.32 -3.75 -6.02
N ALA A 84 -15.02 -3.63 -7.31
CA ALA A 84 -15.98 -3.44 -8.41
C ALA A 84 -16.73 -4.73 -8.81
N VAL A 85 -17.15 -5.51 -7.81
CA VAL A 85 -18.53 -5.99 -7.75
C VAL A 85 -19.28 -4.92 -6.94
N LEU A 86 -19.50 -3.75 -7.56
CA LEU A 86 -20.47 -2.81 -7.05
C LEU A 86 -21.83 -3.29 -7.57
N PRO A 87 -22.81 -3.64 -6.72
CA PRO A 87 -24.18 -3.76 -7.20
C PRO A 87 -24.64 -2.39 -7.73
N ASP A 88 -25.37 -2.42 -8.85
CA ASP A 88 -26.00 -1.25 -9.49
C ASP A 88 -26.81 -0.39 -8.50
#